data_AF-A7IZT4-F1
#
_entry.id   AF-A7IZT4-F1
#
_cell.length_a   1.000
_cell.length_b   1.000
_cell.length_c   1.000
_cell.angle_alpha   90.00
_cell.angle_beta   90.00
_cell.angle_gamma   90.00
#
_symmetry.space_group_name_H-M   'P 1'
#
loop_
_entity.id
_entity.type
_entity.pdbx_description
1 polymer ?
#
loop_
_entity_poly.entity_id
_entity_poly.type
_entity_poly.pdbx_seq_one_letter_code
_entity_poly.pdbx_strand_id
1 'polypeptide(L)'
;MANLRKTHPLLKITNDALVDLPAPSNISIWWNFGSLLGLCLIIQILTGLFLAMHYTAETATAFSSVVHLCRDVNYGWLIRNMHANGASFFFICIY
;
A
#
# COMPACT_ATOMS: atom_id res chain seq x y z
N MET A 1 -23.26 1.42 -29.87
CA MET A 1 -21.97 0.70 -29.74
C MET A 1 -21.71 0.40 -28.29
N ALA A 2 -21.22 -0.79 -27.95
CA ALA A 2 -20.85 -1.11 -26.58
C ALA A 2 -19.57 -0.35 -26.18
N ASN A 3 -19.53 0.20 -24.97
CA ASN A 3 -18.39 0.96 -24.44
C ASN A 3 -17.16 0.05 -24.30
N LEU A 4 -15.98 0.58 -24.66
CA LEU A 4 -14.67 -0.10 -24.51
C LEU A 4 -14.46 -0.68 -23.11
N ARG A 5 -14.95 0.02 -22.07
CA ARG A 5 -14.90 -0.43 -20.67
C ARG A 5 -15.58 -1.78 -20.45
N LYS A 6 -16.62 -2.10 -21.22
CA LYS A 6 -17.42 -3.34 -21.12
C LYS A 6 -16.99 -4.41 -22.12
N THR A 7 -16.25 -4.05 -23.17
CA THR A 7 -15.86 -4.97 -24.26
C THR A 7 -14.41 -5.39 -24.20
N HIS A 8 -13.49 -4.52 -23.77
CA HIS A 8 -12.07 -4.86 -23.69
C HIS A 8 -11.82 -5.86 -22.56
N PRO A 9 -11.21 -7.04 -22.82
CA PRO A 9 -11.12 -8.13 -21.83
C PRO A 9 -10.53 -7.71 -20.47
N LEU A 10 -9.47 -6.91 -20.46
CA LEU A 10 -8.87 -6.42 -19.21
C LEU A 10 -9.74 -5.36 -18.51
N LEU A 11 -10.35 -4.45 -19.27
CA LEU A 11 -11.14 -3.37 -18.68
C LEU A 11 -12.48 -3.87 -18.14
N LYS A 12 -13.02 -4.94 -18.75
CA LYS A 12 -14.23 -5.60 -18.29
C LYS A 12 -14.06 -6.15 -16.87
N ILE A 13 -12.92 -6.78 -16.57
CA ILE A 13 -12.63 -7.29 -15.22
C ILE A 13 -12.62 -6.13 -14.21
N THR A 14 -11.89 -5.05 -14.52
CA THR A 14 -11.84 -3.86 -13.65
C THR A 14 -13.22 -3.20 -13.51
N ASN A 15 -14.00 -3.15 -14.58
CA ASN A 15 -15.34 -2.59 -14.58
C ASN A 15 -16.25 -3.33 -13.63
N ASP A 16 -16.32 -4.65 -13.75
CA ASP A 16 -17.24 -5.49 -13.01
C ASP A 16 -16.86 -5.56 -11.52
N ALA A 17 -15.57 -5.35 -11.19
CA ALA A 17 -15.07 -5.37 -9.82
C ALA A 17 -15.06 -4.00 -9.10
N LEU A 18 -14.86 -2.88 -9.82
CA LEU A 18 -14.62 -1.57 -9.20
C LEU A 18 -15.54 -0.43 -9.65
N VAL A 19 -16.21 -0.56 -10.81
CA VAL A 19 -16.96 0.56 -11.40
C VAL A 19 -18.46 0.29 -11.45
N ASP A 20 -18.87 -0.74 -12.18
CA ASP A 20 -20.28 -1.16 -12.28
C ASP A 20 -20.57 -2.33 -11.31
N LEU A 21 -19.91 -2.34 -10.14
CA LEU A 21 -20.17 -3.31 -9.08
C LEU A 21 -21.50 -2.94 -8.38
N PRO A 22 -22.51 -3.82 -8.35
CA PRO A 22 -23.71 -3.57 -7.56
C PRO A 22 -23.39 -3.71 -6.06
N ALA A 23 -23.38 -2.58 -5.34
CA ALA A 23 -23.19 -2.54 -3.89
C ALA A 23 -24.52 -2.22 -3.16
N PRO A 24 -24.75 -2.78 -1.96
CA PRO A 24 -25.91 -2.41 -1.15
C PRO A 24 -25.89 -0.92 -0.78
N SER A 25 -27.05 -0.26 -0.77
CA SER A 25 -27.14 1.18 -0.48
C SER A 25 -26.95 1.54 1.00
N ASN A 26 -26.99 0.55 1.90
CA ASN A 26 -26.94 0.72 3.35
C ASN A 26 -25.63 0.19 3.98
N ILE A 27 -24.53 0.13 3.23
CA ILE A 27 -23.21 -0.24 3.77
C ILE A 27 -22.75 0.76 4.83
N SER A 28 -22.30 0.24 5.98
CA SER A 28 -21.77 1.05 7.08
C SER A 28 -20.29 1.37 6.88
N ILE A 29 -19.74 2.21 7.77
CA ILE A 29 -18.32 2.60 7.73
C ILE A 29 -17.34 1.41 7.83
N TRP A 30 -17.78 0.29 8.42
CA TRP A 30 -16.97 -0.92 8.57
C TRP A 30 -16.57 -1.54 7.22
N TRP A 31 -17.34 -1.30 6.16
CA TRP A 31 -16.99 -1.77 4.82
C TRP A 31 -15.79 -1.05 4.18
N ASN A 32 -15.36 0.09 4.74
CA ASN A 32 -14.18 0.82 4.25
C ASN A 32 -12.86 0.12 4.60
N PHE A 33 -12.83 -0.76 5.60
CA PHE A 33 -11.58 -1.41 6.02
C PHE A 33 -10.97 -2.31 4.93
N GLY A 34 -11.79 -2.87 4.04
CA GLY A 34 -11.29 -3.62 2.88
C GLY A 34 -10.44 -2.76 1.93
N SER A 35 -10.92 -1.56 1.56
CA SER A 35 -10.17 -0.66 0.69
C SER A 35 -8.99 -0.01 1.40
N LEU A 36 -9.11 0.29 2.70
CA LEU A 36 -8.00 0.77 3.52
C LEU A 36 -6.88 -0.27 3.63
N LEU A 37 -7.18 -1.56 3.78
CA LEU A 37 -6.17 -2.63 3.76
C LEU A 37 -5.45 -2.70 2.40
N GLY A 38 -6.18 -2.56 1.30
CA GLY A 38 -5.59 -2.47 -0.04
C GLY A 38 -4.63 -1.28 -0.17
N LEU A 39 -5.02 -0.11 0.34
CA LEU A 39 -4.16 1.07 0.40
C LEU A 39 -2.92 0.83 1.28
N CYS A 40 -3.09 0.24 2.46
CA CYS A 40 -1.98 -0.09 3.36
C CYS A 40 -0.98 -1.01 2.67
N LEU A 41 -1.45 -2.06 1.98
CA LEU A 41 -0.58 -2.98 1.25
C LEU A 41 0.25 -2.26 0.17
N ILE A 42 -0.36 -1.39 -0.63
CA ILE A 42 0.34 -0.61 -1.65
C ILE A 42 1.41 0.28 -1.00
N ILE A 43 1.06 1.01 0.07
CA ILE A 43 1.99 1.87 0.81
C ILE A 43 3.17 1.04 1.35
N GLN A 44 2.91 -0.11 1.96
CA GLN A 44 3.95 -0.97 2.54
C GLN A 44 4.88 -1.55 1.46
N ILE A 45 4.34 -2.00 0.32
CA ILE A 45 5.17 -2.52 -0.79
C ILE A 45 6.06 -1.41 -1.35
N LEU A 46 5.49 -0.23 -1.65
CA LEU A 46 6.24 0.88 -2.21
C LEU A 46 7.32 1.36 -1.24
N THR A 47 6.95 1.70 -0.01
CA THR A 47 7.92 2.17 0.98
C THR A 47 8.96 1.09 1.31
N GLY A 48 8.56 -0.17 1.45
CA GLY A 48 9.47 -1.29 1.71
C GLY A 48 10.49 -1.51 0.60
N LEU A 49 10.07 -1.37 -0.66
CA LEU A 49 10.98 -1.45 -1.82
C LEU A 49 12.03 -0.34 -1.77
N PHE A 50 11.63 0.92 -1.51
CA PHE A 50 12.58 2.03 -1.38
C PHE A 50 13.52 1.87 -0.19
N LEU A 51 13.03 1.33 0.94
CA LEU A 51 13.89 1.02 2.08
C LEU A 51 14.92 -0.06 1.74
N ALA A 52 14.50 -1.11 1.03
CA ALA A 52 15.37 -2.23 0.65
C ALA A 52 16.53 -1.80 -0.27
N MET A 53 16.37 -0.73 -1.06
CA MET A 53 17.46 -0.19 -1.90
C MET A 53 18.64 0.37 -1.08
N HIS A 54 18.43 0.71 0.19
CA HIS A 54 19.43 1.34 1.06
C HIS A 54 19.76 0.50 2.31
N TYR A 55 19.07 -0.62 2.54
CA TYR A 55 19.27 -1.48 3.69
C TYR A 55 20.32 -2.56 3.41
N THR A 56 21.15 -2.88 4.42
CA THR A 56 22.11 -3.99 4.36
C THR A 56 21.71 -5.11 5.31
N ALA A 57 21.55 -6.33 4.79
CA ALA A 57 21.08 -7.50 5.54
C ALA A 57 22.22 -8.27 6.24
N GLU A 58 23.19 -7.56 6.81
CA GLU A 58 24.32 -8.12 7.57
C GLU A 58 24.28 -7.60 9.01
N THR A 59 24.46 -8.47 10.01
CA THR A 59 24.29 -8.11 11.43
C THR A 59 25.18 -6.96 11.89
N ALA A 60 26.39 -6.83 11.34
CA ALA A 60 27.32 -5.75 11.66
C ALA A 60 26.88 -4.37 11.11
N THR A 61 26.11 -4.33 10.02
CA THR A 61 25.74 -3.10 9.31
C THR A 61 24.23 -2.82 9.25
N ALA A 62 23.38 -3.75 9.69
CA ALA A 62 21.93 -3.63 9.65
C ALA A 62 21.42 -2.37 10.38
N PHE A 63 21.92 -2.09 11.58
CA PHE A 63 21.52 -0.89 12.32
C PHE A 63 22.05 0.40 11.67
N SER A 64 23.32 0.42 11.27
CA SER A 64 23.92 1.61 10.67
C SER A 64 23.32 1.96 9.31
N SER A 65 22.88 0.97 8.52
CA SER A 65 22.16 1.22 7.26
C SER A 65 20.78 1.88 7.48
N VAL A 66 20.05 1.54 8.55
CA VAL A 66 18.80 2.23 8.91
C VAL A 66 19.07 3.67 9.37
N VAL A 67 20.18 3.91 10.08
CA VAL A 67 20.60 5.27 10.47
C VAL A 67 20.97 6.09 9.23
N HIS A 68 21.74 5.52 8.30
CA HIS A 68 22.09 6.12 7.02
C HIS A 68 20.84 6.51 6.23
N LEU A 69 19.87 5.60 6.16
CA LEU A 69 18.58 5.86 5.52
C LEU A 69 17.85 7.07 6.14
N CYS A 70 17.82 7.18 7.46
CA CYS A 70 17.10 8.28 8.10
C CYS A 70 17.82 9.63 8.00
N ARG A 71 19.16 9.65 7.89
CA ARG A 71 19.95 10.88 7.98
C ARG A 71 20.48 11.38 6.65
N ASP A 72 20.83 10.47 5.75
CA ASP A 72 21.62 10.80 4.56
C ASP A 72 20.84 10.54 3.26
N VAL A 73 19.81 9.69 3.29
CA VAL A 73 18.92 9.49 2.13
C VAL A 73 17.85 10.57 2.10
N ASN A 74 17.67 11.21 0.95
CA ASN A 74 16.64 12.24 0.73
C ASN A 74 15.25 11.70 1.09
N TYR A 75 14.57 12.36 2.03
CA TYR A 75 13.28 11.92 2.59
C TYR A 75 13.28 10.52 3.19
N GLY A 76 14.43 9.90 3.44
CA GLY A 76 14.49 8.55 3.97
C GLY A 76 13.87 8.44 5.36
N TRP A 77 14.00 9.47 6.21
CA TRP A 77 13.28 9.55 7.48
C TRP A 77 11.76 9.46 7.29
N LEU A 78 11.21 10.12 6.27
CA LEU A 78 9.78 10.13 5.99
C LEU A 78 9.33 8.75 5.53
N ILE A 79 10.05 8.15 4.57
CA ILE A 79 9.75 6.81 4.03
C ILE A 79 9.80 5.76 5.15
N ARG A 80 10.83 5.82 6.01
CA ARG A 80 10.96 4.89 7.16
C ARG A 80 9.82 5.06 8.14
N ASN A 81 9.44 6.29 8.47
CA ASN A 81 8.34 6.54 9.39
C ASN A 81 6.98 6.13 8.79
N MET A 82 6.77 6.35 7.50
CA MET A 82 5.57 5.88 6.80
C MET A 82 5.50 4.35 6.82
N HIS A 83 6.60 3.64 6.55
CA HIS A 83 6.63 2.18 6.57
C HIS A 83 6.37 1.61 7.98
N ALA A 84 6.98 2.21 9.01
CA ALA A 84 6.84 1.75 10.39
C ALA A 84 5.43 2.03 10.96
N ASN A 85 4.92 3.25 10.82
CA ASN A 85 3.57 3.60 11.28
C ASN A 85 2.48 2.98 10.39
N GLY A 86 2.74 2.84 9.09
CA GLY A 86 1.87 2.16 8.14
C GLY A 86 1.64 0.70 8.50
N ALA A 87 2.65 -0.01 9.01
CA ALA A 87 2.48 -1.35 9.54
C ALA A 87 1.52 -1.38 10.75
N SER A 88 1.59 -0.41 11.65
CA SER A 88 0.65 -0.31 12.78
C SER A 88 -0.78 -0.04 12.28
N PHE A 89 -0.94 0.89 11.32
CA PHE A 89 -2.22 1.19 10.72
C PHE A 89 -2.82 0.01 9.94
N PHE A 90 -1.98 -0.82 9.31
CA PHE A 90 -2.40 -2.08 8.70
C PHE A 90 -3.08 -2.98 9.74
N PHE A 91 -2.46 -3.16 10.92
CA PHE A 91 -3.05 -3.95 12.00
C PHE A 91 -4.30 -3.29 12.61
N ILE A 92 -4.37 -1.96 12.65
CA ILE A 92 -5.63 -1.27 13.03
C ILE A 92 -6.74 -1.58 12.03
N CYS A 93 -6.43 -1.74 10.74
CA CYS A 93 -7.43 -1.99 9.72
C CYS A 93 -7.87 -3.47 9.61
N ILE A 94 -7.05 -4.41 10.08
CA ILE A 94 -7.36 -5.85 10.00
C ILE A 94 -8.14 -6.37 11.23
N TYR A 95 -7.99 -5.72 12.39
CA TYR A 95 -8.68 -6.04 13.63
C TYR A 95 -9.98 -5.24 13.77
#